data_AF-A0A2V4NFD1-F1
#
_entry.id   AF-A0A2V4NFD1-F1
#
_cell.length_a   1.000
_cell.length_b   1.000
_cell.length_c   1.000
_cell.angle_alpha   90.00
_cell.angle_beta   90.00
_cell.angle_gamma   90.00
#
_symmetry.space_group_name_H-M   'P 1'
#
loop_
_entity.id
_entity.type
_entity.pdbx_description
1 polymer ?
#
loop_
_entity_poly.entity_id
_entity_poly.type
_entity_poly.pdbx_seq_one_letter_code
_entity_poly.pdbx_strand_id
1 'polypeptide(L)'
;MLARPSWYWMTLRLTPALFGIPTFAAFVWSPLFPIVCAGSGSHMDPEVAVSRALTEAVQSRLTEISSTRDDIPSDLDLYWKGTPSAEVSAILATLPSGVSASVVPAKYSRADLHAARDKLLSGGKPIQLHVASSQKPIHINTIAPAVDGSGLQIGFDTNDGAVKAAASPLDGSVSTDEVKALTDSLTGVPTSVTNKPAPENTSRQQDSSPFYGGAALMNPTGGICSSGFAVAKSTGEHLLTTALHCDGGNGEFKTYWGGSAVGLSTTYNGYANDDILGLQLNGRSSAGYLYDGPALETDGYAKPVSGWGQNYVGDYVCTDGANSGVHCNVQLTQTDIGVGGVGGYWRPHTDLGFATSYTPDGIAAANGDSGGPVFVGRNNYTTDEARGTITALDRTVTCPSNEQVLDAGVRTPWCLAGVYYVPIGQTLSDMGWTLVTQ
;
A
#
# COMPACT_ATOMS: atom_id res chain seq x y z
N MET A 1 -8.51 -20.26 10.39
CA MET A 1 -8.24 -19.43 11.59
C MET A 1 -7.60 -20.33 12.66
N LEU A 2 -6.28 -20.52 12.62
CA LEU A 2 -5.56 -21.31 13.62
C LEU A 2 -5.12 -20.36 14.74
N ALA A 3 -5.50 -20.68 15.97
CA ALA A 3 -5.20 -19.91 17.17
C ALA A 3 -3.69 -19.67 17.31
N ARG A 4 -3.28 -18.41 17.46
CA ARG A 4 -1.90 -18.05 17.81
C ARG A 4 -1.63 -18.55 19.23
N PRO A 5 -0.56 -19.33 19.48
CA PRO A 5 -0.30 -19.87 20.81
C PRO A 5 0.13 -18.75 21.78
N SER A 6 -0.50 -18.72 22.95
CA SER A 6 -0.26 -17.75 24.04
C SER A 6 0.93 -18.13 24.95
N TRP A 7 1.87 -18.94 24.45
CA TRP A 7 2.92 -19.55 25.26
C TRP A 7 4.32 -19.28 24.70
N TYR A 8 5.27 -19.04 25.60
CA TYR A 8 6.71 -18.99 25.27
C TYR A 8 7.14 -20.31 24.67
N TRP A 9 7.97 -20.27 23.63
CA TRP A 9 8.54 -21.49 23.07
C TRP A 9 10.01 -21.33 22.73
N MET A 10 10.72 -22.44 22.88
CA MET A 10 12.12 -22.61 22.52
C MET A 10 12.25 -23.92 21.74
N THR A 11 12.90 -23.86 20.58
CA THR A 11 13.20 -25.06 19.79
C THR A 11 14.70 -25.18 19.60
N LEU A 12 15.23 -26.39 19.82
CA LEU A 12 16.61 -26.74 19.51
C LEU A 12 16.63 -27.75 18.36
N ARG A 13 17.48 -27.53 17.37
CA ARG A 13 17.67 -28.44 16.23
C ARG A 13 19.13 -28.84 16.14
N LEU A 14 19.40 -30.15 16.12
CA LEU A 14 20.69 -30.67 15.70
C LEU A 14 20.82 -30.46 14.20
N THR A 15 21.88 -29.80 13.76
CA THR A 15 22.16 -29.56 12.35
C THR A 15 23.23 -30.54 11.85
N PRO A 16 23.06 -31.12 10.65
CA PRO A 16 24.09 -31.96 10.06
C PRO A 16 25.36 -31.14 9.81
N ALA A 17 26.49 -31.58 10.36
CA ALA A 17 27.79 -30.95 10.14
C ALA A 17 28.70 -31.87 9.33
N LEU A 18 29.37 -31.32 8.31
CA LEU A 18 30.23 -32.04 7.36
C LEU A 18 31.35 -32.87 8.03
N PHE A 19 31.74 -32.50 9.25
CA PHE A 19 32.87 -33.09 9.99
C PHE A 19 32.45 -33.85 11.27
N GLY A 20 31.15 -34.12 11.45
CA GLY A 20 30.64 -34.80 12.65
C GLY A 20 30.77 -34.00 13.95
N ILE A 21 31.06 -32.69 13.85
CA ILE A 21 31.08 -31.78 15.00
C ILE A 21 29.63 -31.53 15.42
N PRO A 22 29.27 -31.71 16.70
CA PRO A 22 27.97 -31.31 17.21
C PRO A 22 27.68 -29.84 16.91
N THR A 23 26.66 -29.59 16.11
CA THR A 23 26.17 -28.25 15.79
C THR A 23 24.69 -28.16 16.06
N PHE A 24 24.27 -27.11 16.76
CA PHE A 24 22.87 -26.87 17.09
C PHE A 24 22.43 -25.50 16.62
N ALA A 25 21.16 -25.39 16.24
CA ALA A 25 20.45 -24.12 16.07
C ALA A 25 19.36 -24.02 17.15
N ALA A 26 19.30 -22.89 17.84
CA ALA A 26 18.27 -22.57 18.80
C ALA A 26 17.37 -21.43 18.28
N PHE A 27 16.07 -21.53 18.55
CA PHE A 27 15.07 -20.54 18.21
C PHE A 27 14.26 -20.22 19.46
N VAL A 28 14.14 -18.94 19.81
CA VAL A 28 13.38 -18.47 20.97
C VAL A 28 12.29 -17.49 20.53
N TRP A 29 11.11 -17.58 21.15
CA TRP A 29 9.99 -16.70 20.87
C TRP A 29 9.17 -16.42 22.14
N SER A 30 8.57 -15.23 22.19
CA SER A 30 7.68 -14.84 23.29
C SER A 30 6.53 -13.97 22.78
N PRO A 31 5.33 -14.02 23.40
CA PRO A 31 4.23 -13.12 23.04
C PRO A 31 4.53 -11.64 23.36
N LEU A 32 5.46 -11.38 24.30
CA LEU A 32 5.88 -10.02 24.67
C LEU A 32 6.81 -9.37 23.63
N PHE A 33 7.42 -10.18 22.77
CA PHE A 33 8.30 -9.75 21.70
C PHE A 33 8.20 -10.78 20.57
N PRO A 34 7.20 -10.67 19.68
CA PRO A 34 6.74 -11.76 18.81
C PRO A 34 7.65 -11.99 17.59
N ILE A 35 8.94 -11.71 17.72
CA ILE A 35 9.99 -11.99 16.74
C ILE A 35 10.69 -13.29 17.16
N VAL A 36 11.01 -14.15 16.20
CA VAL A 36 11.79 -15.36 16.44
C VAL A 36 13.27 -15.00 16.41
N CYS A 37 13.95 -15.10 17.55
CA CYS A 37 15.38 -14.86 17.62
C CYS A 37 16.11 -16.21 17.53
N ALA A 38 17.16 -16.25 16.71
CA ALA A 38 17.91 -17.48 16.43
C ALA A 38 19.37 -17.34 16.84
N GLY A 39 20.00 -18.48 17.13
CA GLY A 39 21.41 -18.62 17.42
C GLY A 39 21.91 -20.00 17.05
N SER A 40 23.21 -20.13 16.86
CA SER A 40 23.86 -21.37 16.45
C SER A 40 25.10 -21.66 17.29
N GLY A 41 25.46 -22.93 17.42
CA GLY A 41 26.60 -23.31 18.27
C GLY A 41 27.23 -24.58 17.79
N SER A 42 28.55 -24.53 17.56
CA SER A 42 29.37 -25.70 17.25
C SER A 42 30.45 -25.89 18.30
N HIS A 43 30.62 -27.13 18.78
CA HIS A 43 31.69 -27.50 19.69
C HIS A 43 31.87 -29.03 19.70
N MET A 44 33.09 -29.51 19.99
CA MET A 44 33.36 -30.96 20.10
C MET A 44 32.61 -31.62 21.25
N ASP A 45 32.30 -30.84 22.28
CA ASP A 45 31.38 -31.20 23.36
C ASP A 45 29.95 -30.73 23.01
N PRO A 46 28.98 -31.64 22.83
CA PRO A 46 27.59 -31.30 22.51
C PRO A 46 26.94 -30.35 23.52
N GLU A 47 27.25 -30.43 24.81
CA GLU A 47 26.64 -29.56 25.82
C GLU A 47 27.08 -28.11 25.63
N VAL A 48 28.36 -27.91 25.30
CA VAL A 48 28.90 -26.59 24.98
C VAL A 48 28.32 -26.07 23.66
N ALA A 49 28.09 -26.93 22.67
CA ALA A 49 27.48 -26.54 21.41
C ALA A 49 26.02 -26.05 21.60
N VAL A 50 25.25 -26.76 22.44
CA VAL A 50 23.89 -26.33 22.83
C VAL A 50 23.92 -25.02 23.61
N SER A 51 24.81 -24.90 24.61
CA SER A 51 24.94 -23.67 25.39
C SER A 51 25.21 -22.46 24.51
N ARG A 52 26.10 -22.59 23.51
CA ARG A 52 26.43 -21.53 22.55
C ARG A 52 25.21 -21.11 21.72
N ALA A 53 24.51 -22.08 21.13
CA ALA A 53 23.34 -21.82 20.32
C ALA A 53 22.25 -21.07 21.10
N LEU A 54 22.02 -21.48 22.35
CA LEU A 54 21.06 -20.81 23.25
C LEU A 54 21.51 -19.40 23.62
N THR A 55 22.78 -19.20 24.00
CA THR A 55 23.28 -17.88 24.37
C THR A 55 23.26 -16.90 23.20
N GLU A 56 23.55 -17.35 21.98
CA GLU A 56 23.45 -16.52 20.78
C GLU A 56 22.00 -16.15 20.48
N ALA A 57 21.05 -17.10 20.58
CA ALA A 57 19.62 -16.81 20.37
C ALA A 57 19.08 -15.79 21.39
N VAL A 58 19.53 -15.87 22.64
CA VAL A 58 19.19 -14.91 23.70
C VAL A 58 19.85 -13.54 23.47
N GLN A 59 21.11 -13.52 23.02
CA GLN A 59 21.81 -12.27 22.67
C GLN A 59 21.16 -11.56 21.49
N SER A 60 20.80 -12.28 20.41
CA SER A 60 20.04 -11.74 19.28
C SER A 60 18.76 -11.05 19.74
N ARG A 61 18.02 -11.68 20.67
CA ARG A 61 16.81 -11.10 21.27
C ARG A 61 17.11 -9.84 22.08
N LEU A 62 18.17 -9.85 22.90
CA LEU A 62 18.55 -8.70 23.72
C LEU A 62 18.93 -7.50 22.84
N THR A 63 19.66 -7.74 21.75
CA THR A 63 20.07 -6.69 20.80
C THR A 63 18.86 -6.02 20.16
N GLU A 64 17.86 -6.78 19.68
CA GLU A 64 16.66 -6.18 19.08
C GLU A 64 15.77 -5.43 20.10
N ILE A 65 15.70 -5.92 21.34
CA ILE A 65 14.98 -5.22 22.42
C ILE A 65 15.71 -3.93 22.83
N SER A 66 17.04 -3.95 22.88
CA SER A 66 17.83 -2.74 23.17
C SER A 66 17.72 -1.73 22.04
N SER A 67 17.86 -2.18 20.79
CA SER A 67 17.82 -1.29 19.62
C SER A 67 16.48 -0.58 19.46
N THR A 68 15.36 -1.20 19.88
CA THR A 68 14.03 -0.56 19.87
C THR A 68 13.81 0.43 21.02
N ARG A 69 14.70 0.44 22.02
CA ARG A 69 14.60 1.28 23.23
C ARG A 69 15.63 2.39 23.30
N ASP A 70 16.76 2.25 22.59
CA ASP A 70 17.85 3.22 22.58
C ASP A 70 17.47 4.54 21.88
N ASP A 71 16.39 4.54 21.09
CA ASP A 71 15.85 5.73 20.41
C ASP A 71 14.78 6.49 21.23
N ILE A 72 14.49 6.08 22.47
CA ILE A 72 13.50 6.77 23.31
C ILE A 72 14.20 7.93 24.04
N PRO A 73 13.79 9.20 23.81
CA PRO A 73 14.33 10.34 24.53
C PRO A 73 14.18 10.15 26.04
N SER A 74 15.26 10.40 26.77
CA SER A 74 15.26 10.27 28.23
C SER A 74 14.67 11.49 28.95
N ASP A 75 14.30 12.53 28.20
CA ASP A 75 13.69 13.76 28.68
C ASP A 75 12.23 13.87 28.21
N LEU A 76 11.30 14.06 29.16
CA LEU A 76 9.86 14.14 28.90
C LEU A 76 9.30 15.53 29.24
N ASP A 77 8.60 16.16 28.30
CA ASP A 77 7.82 17.36 28.58
C ASP A 77 6.35 17.01 28.85
N LEU A 78 5.89 17.27 30.08
CA LEU A 78 4.50 17.11 30.51
C LEU A 78 3.78 18.46 30.47
N TYR A 79 3.03 18.69 29.40
CA TYR A 79 2.18 19.87 29.27
C TYR A 79 0.94 19.75 30.17
N TRP A 80 0.80 20.63 31.17
CA TRP A 80 -0.26 20.53 32.18
C TRP A 80 -0.96 21.87 32.44
N LYS A 81 -2.30 21.86 32.47
CA LYS A 81 -3.10 23.02 32.84
C LYS A 81 -3.26 23.10 34.36
N GLY A 82 -2.74 24.17 34.95
CA GLY A 82 -2.80 24.40 36.40
C GLY A 82 -1.79 23.55 37.16
N THR A 83 -2.11 23.19 38.40
CA THR A 83 -1.23 22.37 39.24
C THR A 83 -1.43 20.88 38.96
N PRO A 84 -0.36 20.09 38.73
CA PRO A 84 -0.44 18.64 38.66
C PRO A 84 -1.15 18.04 39.87
N SER A 85 -1.89 16.95 39.66
CA SER A 85 -2.49 16.21 40.78
C SER A 85 -1.40 15.59 41.66
N ALA A 86 -1.73 15.30 42.92
CA ALA A 86 -0.79 14.65 43.84
C ALA A 86 -0.25 13.32 43.28
N GLU A 87 -1.06 12.60 42.51
CA GLU A 87 -0.66 11.38 41.82
C GLU A 87 0.42 11.63 40.76
N VAL A 88 0.22 12.62 39.89
CA VAL A 88 1.21 13.00 38.87
C VAL A 88 2.49 13.51 39.53
N SER A 89 2.38 14.31 40.59
CA SER A 89 3.54 14.76 41.37
C SER A 89 4.32 13.60 41.99
N ALA A 90 3.64 12.56 42.50
CA ALA A 90 4.30 11.38 43.05
C ALA A 90 5.04 10.57 41.98
N ILE A 91 4.47 10.45 40.78
CA ILE A 91 5.12 9.79 39.64
C ILE A 91 6.37 10.56 39.22
N LEU A 92 6.27 11.88 39.07
CA LEU A 92 7.40 12.74 38.70
C LEU A 92 8.53 12.69 39.75
N ALA A 93 8.19 12.49 41.02
CA ALA A 93 9.16 12.35 42.11
C ALA A 93 9.85 10.98 42.16
N THR A 94 9.36 9.98 41.40
CA THR A 94 9.84 8.59 41.44
C THR A 94 10.32 8.08 40.08
N LEU A 95 10.70 9.01 39.18
CA LEU A 95 11.19 8.65 37.85
C LEU A 95 12.44 7.74 37.94
N PRO A 96 12.57 6.75 37.04
CA PRO A 96 13.75 5.89 36.97
C PRO A 96 15.04 6.70 36.72
N SER A 97 16.17 6.17 37.22
CA SER A 97 17.49 6.76 36.96
C SER A 97 17.73 6.93 35.46
N GLY A 98 18.12 8.14 35.05
CA GLY A 98 18.37 8.49 33.66
C GLY A 98 17.16 9.11 32.94
N VAL A 99 15.95 9.06 33.53
CA VAL A 99 14.76 9.72 32.98
C VAL A 99 14.54 11.06 33.68
N SER A 100 14.39 12.13 32.91
CA SER A 100 13.98 13.43 33.41
C SER A 100 12.58 13.79 32.88
N ALA A 101 11.82 14.56 33.65
CA ALA A 101 10.58 15.13 33.17
C ALA A 101 10.43 16.58 33.62
N SER A 102 9.95 17.43 32.72
CA SER A 102 9.62 18.81 32.99
C SER A 102 8.10 19.00 32.93
N VAL A 103 7.53 19.73 33.89
CA VAL A 103 6.12 20.13 33.81
C VAL A 103 6.05 21.48 33.14
N VAL A 104 5.53 21.50 31.92
CA VAL A 104 5.38 22.72 31.12
C VAL A 104 3.96 23.24 31.28
N PRO A 105 3.76 24.51 31.67
CA PRO A 105 2.41 25.07 31.77
C PRO A 105 1.67 25.03 30.43
N ALA A 106 0.51 24.37 30.39
CA ALA A 106 -0.41 24.38 29.26
C ALA A 106 -1.57 25.34 29.53
N LYS A 107 -1.96 26.10 28.51
CA LYS A 107 -3.09 27.05 28.62
C LYS A 107 -4.44 26.33 28.68
N TYR A 108 -4.59 25.29 27.87
CA TYR A 108 -5.81 24.50 27.76
C TYR A 108 -5.56 23.05 28.15
N SER A 109 -6.55 22.45 28.81
CA SER A 109 -6.55 21.00 29.08
C SER A 109 -7.03 20.25 27.85
N ARG A 110 -6.76 18.94 27.79
CA ARG A 110 -7.32 18.06 26.76
C ARG A 110 -8.85 18.17 26.67
N ALA A 111 -9.54 18.29 27.80
CA ALA A 111 -10.99 18.45 27.84
C ALA A 111 -11.44 19.78 27.22
N ASP A 112 -10.73 20.88 27.52
CA ASP A 112 -11.02 22.19 26.91
C ASP A 112 -10.84 22.13 25.39
N LEU A 113 -9.77 21.49 24.90
CA LEU A 113 -9.48 21.39 23.47
C LEU A 113 -10.44 20.43 22.75
N HIS A 114 -10.90 19.36 23.40
CA HIS A 114 -11.98 18.52 22.86
C HIS A 114 -13.29 19.31 22.75
N ALA A 115 -13.68 20.05 23.80
CA ALA A 115 -14.87 20.89 23.77
C ALA A 115 -14.78 21.98 22.70
N ALA A 116 -13.60 22.56 22.49
CA ALA A 116 -13.34 23.52 21.42
C ALA A 116 -13.46 22.89 20.03
N ARG A 117 -12.89 21.68 19.83
CA ARG A 117 -13.01 20.90 18.58
C ARG A 117 -14.48 20.59 18.27
N ASP A 118 -15.25 20.17 19.27
CA ASP A 118 -16.64 19.73 19.06
C ASP A 118 -17.55 20.87 18.55
N LYS A 119 -17.16 22.15 18.76
CA LYS A 119 -17.85 23.31 18.14
C LYS A 119 -17.66 23.42 16.63
N LEU A 120 -16.64 22.75 16.07
CA LEU A 120 -16.44 22.63 14.63
C LEU A 120 -17.12 21.38 14.05
N LEU A 121 -17.88 20.63 14.85
CA LEU A 121 -18.55 19.41 14.43
C LEU A 121 -20.08 19.55 14.51
N SER A 122 -20.79 18.96 13.55
CA SER A 122 -22.23 18.76 13.58
C SER A 122 -22.54 17.32 13.18
N GLY A 123 -23.28 16.58 14.03
CA GLY A 123 -23.58 15.17 13.80
C GLY A 123 -22.33 14.27 13.67
N GLY A 124 -21.23 14.64 14.34
CA GLY A 124 -19.95 13.92 14.26
C GLY A 124 -19.12 14.21 13.01
N LYS A 125 -19.52 15.18 12.16
CA LYS A 125 -18.80 15.59 10.96
C LYS A 125 -18.35 17.04 11.05
N PRO A 126 -17.22 17.42 10.44
CA PRO A 126 -16.82 18.83 10.39
C PRO A 126 -17.87 19.70 9.70
N ILE A 127 -18.10 20.89 10.25
CA ILE A 127 -18.97 21.89 9.63
C ILE A 127 -18.31 22.49 8.39
N GLN A 128 -19.12 22.91 7.42
CA GLN A 128 -18.64 23.69 6.29
C GLN A 128 -18.34 25.13 6.74
N LEU A 129 -17.14 25.61 6.44
CA LEU A 129 -16.74 26.98 6.74
C LEU A 129 -16.88 27.86 5.50
N HIS A 130 -17.28 29.11 5.66
CA HIS A 130 -17.34 30.08 4.56
C HIS A 130 -16.46 31.26 4.92
N VAL A 131 -15.56 31.64 4.02
CA VAL A 131 -14.67 32.80 4.15
C VAL A 131 -14.80 33.69 2.92
N ALA A 132 -14.47 34.98 3.06
CA ALA A 132 -14.65 35.95 1.99
C ALA A 132 -13.75 35.67 0.77
N SER A 133 -12.55 35.12 1.01
CA SER A 133 -11.59 34.74 -0.04
C SER A 133 -12.03 33.55 -0.89
N SER A 134 -13.10 32.82 -0.53
CA SER A 134 -13.58 31.66 -1.27
C SER A 134 -15.04 31.79 -1.70
N GLN A 135 -15.32 31.53 -2.97
CA GLN A 135 -16.70 31.39 -3.46
C GLN A 135 -17.34 30.05 -3.05
N LYS A 136 -16.51 29.06 -2.67
CA LYS A 136 -16.94 27.73 -2.24
C LYS A 136 -16.77 27.55 -0.73
N PRO A 137 -17.56 26.68 -0.09
CA PRO A 137 -17.31 26.29 1.29
C PRO A 137 -15.92 25.63 1.42
N ILE A 138 -15.26 25.91 2.53
CA ILE A 138 -14.03 25.23 2.96
C ILE A 138 -14.41 23.97 3.73
N HIS A 139 -13.66 22.90 3.47
CA HIS A 139 -13.80 21.62 4.12
C HIS A 139 -12.66 21.39 5.10
N ILE A 140 -13.00 21.21 6.38
CA ILE A 140 -12.02 20.80 7.39
C ILE A 140 -11.79 19.30 7.25
N ASN A 141 -10.54 18.89 7.05
CA ASN A 141 -10.17 17.48 6.88
C ASN A 141 -9.41 16.88 8.07
N THR A 142 -8.81 17.71 8.94
CA THR A 142 -8.20 17.26 10.20
C THR A 142 -8.38 18.28 11.30
N ILE A 143 -8.62 17.82 12.53
CA ILE A 143 -8.69 18.67 13.73
C ILE A 143 -8.00 17.93 14.88
N ALA A 144 -6.96 18.52 15.46
CA ALA A 144 -6.22 17.92 16.57
C ALA A 144 -5.88 18.97 17.64
N PRO A 145 -5.83 18.60 18.94
CA PRO A 145 -5.15 19.41 19.95
C PRO A 145 -3.67 19.62 19.57
N ALA A 146 -3.16 20.84 19.73
CA ALA A 146 -1.72 21.06 19.72
C ALA A 146 -1.09 20.33 20.92
N VAL A 147 0.05 19.66 20.70
CA VAL A 147 0.72 18.82 21.70
C VAL A 147 1.09 19.58 22.98
N ASP A 148 1.35 20.89 22.84
CA ASP A 148 1.71 21.81 23.93
C ASP A 148 0.50 22.38 24.69
N GLY A 149 -0.73 22.01 24.29
CA GLY A 149 -1.96 22.53 24.87
C GLY A 149 -2.24 24.01 24.57
N SER A 150 -1.60 24.58 23.54
CA SER A 150 -1.77 25.99 23.14
C SER A 150 -3.08 26.27 22.39
N GLY A 151 -3.69 25.25 21.79
CA GLY A 151 -4.85 25.43 20.92
C GLY A 151 -5.19 24.20 20.06
N LEU A 152 -5.80 24.44 18.89
CA LEU A 152 -6.12 23.41 17.90
C LEU A 152 -5.27 23.56 16.63
N GLN A 153 -4.90 22.44 16.03
CA GLN A 153 -4.35 22.36 14.68
C GLN A 153 -5.46 21.92 13.72
N ILE A 154 -5.65 22.68 12.63
CA ILE A 154 -6.72 22.48 11.66
C ILE A 154 -6.11 22.35 10.27
N GLY A 155 -6.40 21.23 9.61
CA GLY A 155 -6.19 21.05 8.19
C GLY A 155 -7.47 21.30 7.42
N PHE A 156 -7.37 22.00 6.30
CA PHE A 156 -8.50 22.24 5.41
C PHE A 156 -8.11 22.12 3.94
N ASP A 157 -9.12 21.89 3.11
CA ASP A 157 -9.05 22.02 1.66
C ASP A 157 -10.28 22.77 1.12
N THR A 158 -10.23 23.11 -0.17
CA THR A 158 -11.23 23.91 -0.89
C THR A 158 -12.02 23.09 -1.92
N ASN A 159 -11.79 21.77 -1.95
CA ASN A 159 -12.47 20.85 -2.85
C ASN A 159 -13.79 20.42 -2.19
N ASP A 160 -14.84 20.16 -2.97
CA ASP A 160 -16.24 20.01 -2.51
C ASP A 160 -16.53 18.75 -1.62
N GLY A 161 -15.56 18.26 -0.83
CA GLY A 161 -15.68 17.07 0.02
C GLY A 161 -15.89 15.75 -0.74
N ALA A 162 -15.96 15.79 -2.08
CA ALA A 162 -15.86 14.61 -2.90
C ALA A 162 -14.40 14.15 -2.88
N VAL A 163 -14.18 12.87 -2.56
CA VAL A 163 -12.89 12.21 -2.78
C VAL A 163 -12.66 12.17 -4.29
N LYS A 164 -12.26 13.29 -4.86
CA LYS A 164 -11.94 13.43 -6.27
C LYS A 164 -10.57 14.07 -6.38
N ALA A 165 -9.68 13.25 -6.91
CA ALA A 165 -8.31 13.51 -7.31
C ALA A 165 -7.33 13.67 -6.15
N ALA A 166 -6.30 12.82 -6.22
CA ALA A 166 -5.04 13.08 -5.55
C ALA A 166 -4.54 14.48 -5.90
N ALA A 167 -4.15 15.25 -4.89
CA ALA A 167 -3.51 16.55 -5.00
C ALA A 167 -4.00 17.41 -6.19
N SER A 168 -5.28 17.81 -6.22
CA SER A 168 -5.55 19.09 -6.88
C SER A 168 -4.60 20.12 -6.25
N PRO A 169 -3.92 20.97 -7.05
CA PRO A 169 -3.09 22.02 -6.50
C PRO A 169 -3.90 22.71 -5.41
N LEU A 170 -3.36 22.77 -4.19
CA LEU A 170 -4.00 23.49 -3.10
C LEU A 170 -4.36 24.86 -3.65
N ASP A 171 -5.63 25.25 -3.54
CA ASP A 171 -6.03 26.57 -3.96
C ASP A 171 -5.40 27.57 -2.98
N GLY A 172 -4.23 28.09 -3.36
CA GLY A 172 -3.50 29.08 -2.60
C GLY A 172 -4.17 30.45 -2.57
N SER A 173 -5.30 30.63 -3.26
CA SER A 173 -6.09 31.87 -3.20
C SER A 173 -6.88 32.01 -1.89
N VAL A 174 -7.09 30.91 -1.16
CA VAL A 174 -7.80 30.95 0.13
C VAL A 174 -6.86 31.35 1.25
N SER A 175 -7.19 32.46 1.92
CA SER A 175 -6.39 33.02 2.99
C SER A 175 -6.45 32.16 4.25
N THR A 176 -5.32 31.57 4.66
CA THR A 176 -5.21 30.84 5.93
C THR A 176 -5.53 31.71 7.14
N ASP A 177 -5.32 33.02 7.04
CA ASP A 177 -5.61 33.98 8.11
C ASP A 177 -7.12 34.18 8.31
N GLU A 178 -7.91 34.16 7.24
CA GLU A 178 -9.38 34.23 7.35
C GLU A 178 -9.94 32.96 7.99
N VAL A 179 -9.44 31.79 7.57
CA VAL A 179 -9.83 30.50 8.17
C VAL A 179 -9.43 30.44 9.64
N LYS A 180 -8.23 30.93 9.96
CA LYS A 180 -7.75 31.06 11.34
C LYS A 180 -8.66 31.97 12.16
N ALA A 181 -8.94 33.18 11.70
CA ALA A 181 -9.79 34.13 12.43
C ALA A 181 -11.21 33.57 12.68
N LEU A 182 -11.78 32.91 11.68
CA LEU A 182 -13.08 32.26 11.81
C LEU A 182 -13.05 31.11 12.82
N THR A 183 -12.07 30.22 12.72
CA THR A 183 -11.96 29.07 13.63
C THR A 183 -11.57 29.45 15.06
N ASP A 184 -10.74 30.48 15.24
CA ASP A 184 -10.46 31.10 16.55
C ASP A 184 -11.77 31.56 17.22
N SER A 185 -12.60 32.28 16.45
CA SER A 185 -13.89 32.81 16.91
C SER A 185 -14.88 31.71 17.29
N LEU A 186 -15.02 30.68 16.44
CA LEU A 186 -15.95 29.58 16.68
C LEU A 186 -15.53 28.70 17.87
N THR A 187 -14.24 28.41 17.98
CA THR A 187 -13.72 27.47 18.98
C THR A 187 -13.52 28.15 20.34
N GLY A 188 -13.17 29.44 20.35
CA GLY A 188 -12.77 30.19 21.54
C GLY A 188 -11.35 29.89 22.02
N VAL A 189 -10.55 29.19 21.20
CA VAL A 189 -9.13 28.90 21.46
C VAL A 189 -8.30 29.26 20.22
N PRO A 190 -7.00 29.54 20.35
CA PRO A 190 -6.14 29.74 19.19
C PRO A 190 -6.12 28.50 18.29
N THR A 191 -6.14 28.72 16.99
CA THR A 191 -5.98 27.70 15.96
C THR A 191 -4.73 27.96 15.13
N SER A 192 -4.05 26.89 14.75
CA SER A 192 -3.03 26.88 13.70
C SER A 192 -3.66 26.20 12.49
N VAL A 193 -3.71 26.90 11.37
CA VAL A 193 -4.43 26.46 10.18
C VAL A 193 -3.46 26.21 9.04
N THR A 194 -3.60 25.07 8.38
CA THR A 194 -2.79 24.71 7.22
C THR A 194 -3.70 24.25 6.09
N ASN A 195 -3.51 24.84 4.91
CA ASN A 195 -4.11 24.32 3.69
C ASN A 195 -3.37 23.02 3.34
N LYS A 196 -4.07 21.88 3.38
CA LYS A 196 -3.50 20.57 3.05
C LYS A 196 -4.57 19.65 2.48
N PRO A 197 -4.23 18.72 1.57
CA PRO A 197 -5.21 17.78 1.02
C PRO A 197 -5.83 16.92 2.12
N ALA A 198 -7.07 16.48 1.92
CA ALA A 198 -7.68 15.47 2.77
C ALA A 198 -6.83 14.19 2.81
N PRO A 199 -6.78 13.47 3.95
CA PRO A 199 -6.22 12.13 3.97
C PRO A 199 -6.90 11.26 2.91
N GLU A 200 -6.10 10.65 2.03
CA GLU A 200 -6.61 9.76 0.99
C GLU A 200 -6.67 8.34 1.54
N ASN A 201 -7.77 7.64 1.26
CA ASN A 201 -7.78 6.19 1.37
C ASN A 201 -6.84 5.65 0.30
N THR A 202 -5.88 4.80 0.66
CA THR A 202 -5.05 4.06 -0.28
C THR A 202 -5.45 2.60 -0.21
N SER A 203 -5.95 2.08 -1.32
CA SER A 203 -6.42 0.70 -1.44
C SER A 203 -6.45 0.34 -2.91
N ARG A 204 -6.51 -0.97 -3.21
CA ARG A 204 -6.69 -1.47 -4.56
C ARG A 204 -7.84 -0.79 -5.30
N GLN A 205 -8.98 -0.57 -4.64
CA GLN A 205 -10.20 -0.06 -5.28
C GLN A 205 -10.25 1.47 -5.39
N GLN A 206 -9.47 2.14 -4.54
CA GLN A 206 -9.38 3.58 -4.43
C GLN A 206 -7.93 3.94 -4.13
N ASP A 207 -7.09 3.91 -5.15
CA ASP A 207 -5.66 4.19 -5.02
C ASP A 207 -5.38 5.69 -5.01
N SER A 208 -4.23 6.07 -4.49
CA SER A 208 -3.78 7.46 -4.31
C SER A 208 -2.33 7.61 -4.72
N SER A 209 -1.93 8.78 -5.22
CA SER A 209 -0.53 9.04 -5.59
C SER A 209 0.39 8.89 -4.37
N PRO A 210 1.53 8.16 -4.46
CA PRO A 210 2.03 7.46 -5.65
C PRO A 210 1.22 6.21 -6.00
N PHE A 211 0.73 6.11 -7.24
CA PHE A 211 -0.08 4.98 -7.67
C PHE A 211 0.73 3.69 -7.84
N TYR A 212 0.10 2.56 -7.51
CA TYR A 212 0.68 1.22 -7.54
C TYR A 212 0.05 0.37 -8.65
N GLY A 213 0.72 -0.74 -8.98
CA GLY A 213 0.14 -1.76 -9.85
C GLY A 213 -0.90 -2.62 -9.15
N GLY A 214 -1.80 -3.23 -9.93
CA GLY A 214 -2.92 -4.01 -9.41
C GLY A 214 -4.14 -3.19 -8.98
N ALA A 215 -4.06 -1.86 -9.06
CA ALA A 215 -5.14 -0.97 -8.65
C ALA A 215 -6.29 -0.92 -9.68
N ALA A 216 -7.51 -0.70 -9.20
CA ALA A 216 -8.73 -0.65 -9.99
C ALA A 216 -8.86 0.68 -10.71
N LEU A 217 -8.80 0.62 -12.04
CA LEU A 217 -8.98 1.74 -12.93
C LEU A 217 -10.37 1.70 -13.57
N MET A 218 -11.12 2.78 -13.42
CA MET A 218 -12.23 3.10 -14.31
C MET A 218 -11.68 3.76 -15.57
N ASN A 219 -11.90 3.11 -16.70
CA ASN A 219 -11.52 3.63 -17.99
C ASN A 219 -12.47 4.75 -18.46
N PRO A 220 -12.12 5.50 -19.53
CA PRO A 220 -12.93 6.60 -20.05
C PRO A 220 -14.39 6.23 -20.44
N THR A 221 -14.64 4.95 -20.72
CA THR A 221 -15.99 4.43 -21.06
C THR A 221 -16.78 3.95 -19.85
N GLY A 222 -16.20 3.98 -18.64
CA GLY A 222 -16.79 3.50 -17.39
C GLY A 222 -16.56 2.02 -17.09
N GLY A 223 -15.81 1.30 -17.93
CA GLY A 223 -15.41 -0.08 -17.69
C GLY A 223 -14.26 -0.18 -16.69
N ILE A 224 -14.17 -1.33 -16.01
CA ILE A 224 -13.05 -1.63 -15.11
C ILE A 224 -11.88 -2.23 -15.90
N CYS A 225 -10.68 -1.74 -15.59
CA CYS A 225 -9.39 -2.31 -15.92
C CYS A 225 -8.47 -2.23 -14.69
N SER A 226 -7.26 -2.73 -14.84
CA SER A 226 -6.25 -2.71 -13.78
C SER A 226 -5.07 -1.83 -14.17
N SER A 227 -4.42 -1.19 -13.20
CA SER A 227 -3.09 -0.64 -13.39
C SER A 227 -2.06 -1.76 -13.45
N GLY A 228 -1.06 -1.61 -14.32
CA GLY A 228 0.11 -2.46 -14.42
C GLY A 228 1.26 -1.88 -13.62
N PHE A 229 2.46 -1.92 -14.16
CA PHE A 229 3.66 -1.42 -13.48
C PHE A 229 3.84 0.10 -13.59
N ALA A 230 4.48 0.68 -12.57
CA ALA A 230 5.10 1.99 -12.66
C ALA A 230 6.34 1.91 -13.56
N VAL A 231 6.44 2.81 -14.53
CA VAL A 231 7.55 2.89 -15.49
C VAL A 231 8.02 4.33 -15.65
N ALA A 232 9.25 4.52 -16.08
CA ALA A 232 9.81 5.83 -16.38
C ALA A 232 10.28 5.89 -17.84
N LYS A 233 10.02 7.02 -18.50
CA LYS A 233 10.63 7.36 -19.78
C LYS A 233 12.09 7.76 -19.59
N SER A 234 12.86 7.74 -20.67
CA SER A 234 14.23 8.30 -20.71
C SER A 234 14.31 9.78 -20.33
N THR A 235 13.21 10.52 -20.44
CA THR A 235 13.08 11.92 -20.00
C THR A 235 12.92 12.08 -18.48
N GLY A 236 12.77 10.99 -17.73
CA GLY A 236 12.46 11.00 -16.29
C GLY A 236 10.98 11.13 -15.96
N GLU A 237 10.09 11.20 -16.96
CA GLU A 237 8.64 11.19 -16.73
C GLU A 237 8.18 9.81 -16.27
N HIS A 238 7.55 9.73 -15.08
CA HIS A 238 6.91 8.51 -14.58
C HIS A 238 5.51 8.34 -15.16
N LEU A 239 5.16 7.11 -15.52
CA LEU A 239 3.86 6.68 -15.99
C LEU A 239 3.33 5.53 -15.12
N LEU A 240 2.03 5.30 -15.19
CA LEU A 240 1.40 4.07 -14.71
C LEU A 240 0.87 3.30 -15.91
N THR A 241 1.27 2.05 -16.08
CA THR A 241 0.83 1.28 -17.25
C THR A 241 -0.58 0.69 -17.06
N THR A 242 -1.23 0.33 -18.17
CA THR A 242 -2.46 -0.48 -18.26
C THR A 242 -2.53 -1.05 -19.68
N ALA A 243 -3.56 -1.84 -20.02
CA ALA A 243 -3.73 -2.35 -21.38
C ALA A 243 -4.26 -1.27 -22.32
N LEU A 244 -3.79 -1.21 -23.57
CA LEU A 244 -4.23 -0.22 -24.55
C LEU A 244 -5.72 -0.37 -24.88
N HIS A 245 -6.22 -1.60 -24.99
CA HIS A 245 -7.64 -1.83 -25.26
C HIS A 245 -8.57 -1.33 -24.15
N CYS A 246 -8.03 -0.98 -22.97
CA CYS A 246 -8.79 -0.32 -21.92
C CYS A 246 -9.09 1.14 -22.23
N ASP A 247 -8.35 1.79 -23.12
CA ASP A 247 -8.45 3.23 -23.39
C ASP A 247 -9.85 3.68 -23.84
N GLY A 248 -10.47 2.95 -24.77
CA GLY A 248 -11.83 3.24 -25.22
C GLY A 248 -12.04 4.60 -25.89
N GLY A 249 -10.98 5.35 -26.25
CA GLY A 249 -11.09 6.55 -27.11
C GLY A 249 -10.35 7.81 -26.64
N ASN A 250 -9.18 7.68 -26.02
CA ASN A 250 -8.37 8.74 -25.39
C ASN A 250 -9.15 9.54 -24.33
N GLY A 251 -8.77 9.41 -23.06
CA GLY A 251 -9.46 10.10 -21.98
C GLY A 251 -8.82 9.94 -20.61
N GLU A 252 -9.57 10.40 -19.61
CA GLU A 252 -9.16 10.34 -18.22
C GLU A 252 -9.51 9.00 -17.59
N PHE A 253 -8.49 8.34 -17.04
CA PHE A 253 -8.63 7.18 -16.16
C PHE A 253 -8.80 7.64 -14.72
N LYS A 254 -9.68 6.95 -14.00
CA LYS A 254 -10.03 7.25 -12.61
C LYS A 254 -9.89 6.00 -11.74
N THR A 255 -9.88 6.16 -10.42
CA THR A 255 -10.08 5.03 -9.51
C THR A 255 -11.49 4.49 -9.63
N TYR A 256 -11.67 3.18 -9.51
CA TYR A 256 -12.96 2.54 -9.78
C TYR A 256 -14.08 2.91 -8.79
N TRP A 257 -13.81 2.87 -7.48
CA TRP A 257 -14.83 3.21 -6.48
C TRP A 257 -14.82 4.68 -6.05
N GLY A 258 -13.65 5.33 -6.07
CA GLY A 258 -13.52 6.74 -5.68
C GLY A 258 -13.81 7.73 -6.81
N GLY A 259 -13.60 7.34 -8.07
CA GLY A 259 -13.68 8.26 -9.20
C GLY A 259 -12.61 9.36 -9.16
N SER A 260 -11.55 9.19 -8.37
CA SER A 260 -10.41 10.10 -8.32
C SER A 260 -9.61 9.98 -9.60
N ALA A 261 -9.17 11.10 -10.16
CA ALA A 261 -8.31 11.07 -11.34
C ALA A 261 -7.02 10.27 -11.05
N VAL A 262 -6.59 9.45 -12.02
CA VAL A 262 -5.32 8.70 -11.99
C VAL A 262 -4.36 9.25 -13.04
N GLY A 263 -4.79 9.28 -14.30
CA GLY A 263 -3.97 9.80 -15.39
C GLY A 263 -4.73 9.90 -16.69
N LEU A 264 -4.09 10.51 -17.68
CA LEU A 264 -4.63 10.62 -19.04
C LEU A 264 -3.94 9.62 -19.96
N SER A 265 -4.71 9.01 -20.84
CA SER A 265 -4.15 8.33 -22.00
C SER A 265 -3.77 9.33 -23.09
N THR A 266 -2.71 9.03 -23.81
CA THR A 266 -2.27 9.80 -24.98
C THR A 266 -1.85 8.83 -26.07
N THR A 267 -1.97 9.25 -27.33
CA THR A 267 -1.54 8.44 -28.47
C THR A 267 -0.03 8.15 -28.49
N TYR A 268 0.78 8.95 -27.79
CA TYR A 268 2.24 8.81 -27.75
C TYR A 268 2.72 7.77 -26.72
N ASN A 269 1.89 7.43 -25.74
CA ASN A 269 2.26 6.49 -24.69
C ASN A 269 1.56 5.12 -24.89
N GLY A 270 1.04 4.84 -26.08
CA GLY A 270 0.37 3.59 -26.40
C GLY A 270 1.07 2.83 -27.51
N TYR A 271 1.09 1.51 -27.42
CA TYR A 271 1.61 0.65 -28.50
C TYR A 271 0.71 -0.57 -28.71
N ALA A 272 0.14 -0.66 -29.91
CA ALA A 272 -0.91 -1.62 -30.21
C ALA A 272 -0.42 -3.07 -30.31
N ASN A 273 0.83 -3.28 -30.74
CA ASN A 273 1.40 -4.63 -30.82
C ASN A 273 1.56 -5.24 -29.41
N ASP A 274 1.89 -4.41 -28.43
CA ASP A 274 2.04 -4.83 -27.04
C ASP A 274 0.76 -4.64 -26.22
N ASP A 275 -0.32 -4.16 -26.86
CA ASP A 275 -1.57 -3.78 -26.19
C ASP A 275 -1.32 -3.04 -24.86
N ILE A 276 -0.39 -2.08 -24.88
CA ILE A 276 0.08 -1.37 -23.69
C ILE A 276 -0.20 0.12 -23.81
N LEU A 277 -0.53 0.72 -22.68
CA LEU A 277 -0.73 2.16 -22.53
C LEU A 277 -0.08 2.65 -21.24
N GLY A 278 0.69 3.73 -21.33
CA GLY A 278 1.25 4.47 -20.20
C GLY A 278 0.44 5.72 -19.90
N LEU A 279 -0.22 5.75 -18.74
CA LEU A 279 -1.01 6.88 -18.27
C LEU A 279 -0.10 8.02 -17.81
N GLN A 280 -0.35 9.21 -18.35
CA GLN A 280 0.32 10.44 -17.92
C GLN A 280 -0.33 10.97 -16.63
N LEU A 281 0.47 11.12 -15.58
CA LEU A 281 -0.03 11.32 -14.20
C LEU A 281 -0.28 12.80 -13.83
N ASN A 282 0.06 13.77 -14.69
CA ASN A 282 -0.25 15.20 -14.52
C ASN A 282 0.05 15.74 -13.10
N GLY A 283 1.31 15.71 -12.69
CA GLY A 283 1.76 16.20 -11.38
C GLY A 283 1.63 15.19 -10.23
N ARG A 284 1.03 14.01 -10.48
CA ARG A 284 1.05 12.85 -9.58
C ARG A 284 2.20 11.91 -9.94
N SER A 285 2.45 10.93 -9.09
CA SER A 285 3.54 9.95 -9.24
C SER A 285 3.02 8.51 -9.22
N SER A 286 3.87 7.59 -9.66
CA SER A 286 3.71 6.14 -9.52
C SER A 286 4.96 5.57 -8.88
N ALA A 287 4.84 4.43 -8.19
CA ALA A 287 5.95 3.76 -7.53
C ALA A 287 5.98 2.25 -7.82
N GLY A 288 7.16 1.66 -7.66
CA GLY A 288 7.40 0.23 -7.86
C GLY A 288 6.81 -0.64 -6.77
N TYR A 289 5.48 -0.67 -6.63
CA TYR A 289 4.73 -1.56 -5.74
C TYR A 289 3.55 -2.18 -6.49
N LEU A 290 3.15 -3.39 -6.09
CA LEU A 290 1.93 -4.07 -6.55
C LEU A 290 1.03 -4.34 -5.35
N TYR A 291 -0.26 -4.05 -5.48
CA TYR A 291 -1.25 -4.58 -4.53
C TYR A 291 -1.26 -6.10 -4.58
N ASP A 292 -1.43 -6.75 -3.43
CA ASP A 292 -1.54 -8.20 -3.34
C ASP A 292 -2.84 -8.58 -2.61
N GLY A 293 -3.21 -9.85 -2.69
CA GLY A 293 -4.38 -10.40 -2.03
C GLY A 293 -5.69 -10.24 -2.82
N PRO A 294 -6.83 -10.52 -2.16
CA PRO A 294 -8.15 -10.54 -2.80
C PRO A 294 -8.57 -9.17 -3.34
N ALA A 295 -9.47 -9.17 -4.34
CA ALA A 295 -9.96 -7.94 -4.95
C ALA A 295 -10.58 -6.96 -3.95
N LEU A 296 -11.26 -7.44 -2.90
CA LEU A 296 -11.95 -6.62 -1.90
C LEU A 296 -11.08 -6.27 -0.68
N GLU A 297 -9.78 -6.56 -0.70
CA GLU A 297 -8.87 -6.16 0.38
C GLU A 297 -8.64 -4.64 0.37
N THR A 298 -8.85 -3.99 1.53
CA THR A 298 -8.85 -2.52 1.66
C THR A 298 -7.77 -2.01 2.63
N ASP A 299 -6.92 -2.88 3.16
CA ASP A 299 -5.90 -2.51 4.14
C ASP A 299 -4.63 -1.92 3.50
N GLY A 300 -4.59 -1.89 2.16
CA GLY A 300 -3.49 -1.34 1.38
C GLY A 300 -2.30 -2.30 1.25
N TYR A 301 -2.48 -3.60 1.49
CA TYR A 301 -1.41 -4.58 1.35
C TYR A 301 -0.80 -4.56 -0.06
N ALA A 302 0.48 -4.20 -0.13
CA ALA A 302 1.24 -4.11 -1.36
C ALA A 302 2.69 -4.54 -1.13
N LYS A 303 3.34 -5.06 -2.17
CA LYS A 303 4.73 -5.51 -2.14
C LYS A 303 5.60 -4.71 -3.10
N PRO A 304 6.87 -4.46 -2.72
CA PRO A 304 7.82 -3.79 -3.59
C PRO A 304 8.16 -4.64 -4.82
N VAL A 305 8.31 -3.97 -5.95
CA VAL A 305 8.80 -4.55 -7.21
C VAL A 305 10.33 -4.50 -7.20
N SER A 306 10.97 -5.67 -7.18
CA SER A 306 12.43 -5.80 -7.10
C SER A 306 13.13 -5.78 -8.47
N GLY A 307 12.39 -5.89 -9.57
CA GLY A 307 12.94 -5.98 -10.92
C GLY A 307 12.00 -6.71 -11.87
N TRP A 308 12.55 -7.18 -13.00
CA TRP A 308 11.84 -7.98 -13.99
C TRP A 308 12.67 -9.16 -14.45
N GLY A 309 12.01 -10.18 -14.99
CA GLY A 309 12.69 -11.37 -15.52
C GLY A 309 11.98 -11.97 -16.74
N GLN A 310 12.70 -12.81 -17.47
CA GLN A 310 12.21 -13.53 -18.64
C GLN A 310 11.28 -14.69 -18.27
N ASN A 311 10.36 -15.03 -19.17
CA ASN A 311 9.41 -16.10 -18.98
C ASN A 311 9.83 -17.36 -19.73
N TYR A 312 9.61 -18.52 -19.11
CA TYR A 312 9.88 -19.81 -19.73
C TYR A 312 8.68 -20.73 -19.59
N VAL A 313 8.42 -21.54 -20.62
CA VAL A 313 7.41 -22.60 -20.53
C VAL A 313 7.70 -23.50 -19.32
N GLY A 314 6.69 -23.72 -18.49
CA GLY A 314 6.78 -24.46 -17.24
C GLY A 314 6.92 -23.59 -15.99
N ASP A 315 7.26 -22.30 -16.12
CA ASP A 315 7.30 -21.36 -15.01
C ASP A 315 5.92 -21.21 -14.37
N TYR A 316 5.92 -20.93 -13.07
CA TYR A 316 4.72 -20.55 -12.32
C TYR A 316 4.75 -19.05 -12.04
N VAL A 317 3.66 -18.38 -12.39
CA VAL A 317 3.43 -16.96 -12.18
C VAL A 317 2.18 -16.71 -11.34
N CYS A 318 2.06 -15.48 -10.87
CA CYS A 318 0.84 -14.92 -10.33
C CYS A 318 0.32 -13.84 -11.28
N THR A 319 -0.97 -13.82 -11.50
CA THR A 319 -1.69 -12.69 -12.10
C THR A 319 -2.26 -11.83 -11.00
N ASP A 320 -2.31 -10.52 -11.22
CA ASP A 320 -2.91 -9.56 -10.32
C ASP A 320 -3.90 -8.69 -11.07
N GLY A 321 -5.16 -9.04 -10.93
CA GLY A 321 -6.27 -8.30 -11.49
C GLY A 321 -6.90 -7.41 -10.45
N ALA A 322 -7.18 -6.16 -10.77
CA ALA A 322 -7.95 -5.33 -9.86
C ALA A 322 -9.36 -5.87 -9.64
N ASN A 323 -9.94 -6.57 -10.64
CA ASN A 323 -11.30 -7.06 -10.53
C ASN A 323 -11.39 -8.32 -9.68
N SER A 324 -10.52 -9.33 -9.85
CA SER A 324 -10.57 -10.59 -9.07
C SER A 324 -9.42 -10.81 -8.07
N GLY A 325 -8.45 -9.90 -8.01
CA GLY A 325 -7.30 -9.98 -7.10
C GLY A 325 -6.17 -10.84 -7.65
N VAL A 326 -5.34 -11.35 -6.74
CA VAL A 326 -4.17 -12.16 -7.09
C VAL A 326 -4.51 -13.65 -7.24
N HIS A 327 -4.15 -14.23 -8.39
CA HIS A 327 -4.23 -15.67 -8.66
C HIS A 327 -2.84 -16.25 -8.96
N CYS A 328 -2.34 -17.09 -8.06
CA CYS A 328 -1.02 -17.69 -8.16
C CYS A 328 -1.02 -19.13 -8.65
N ASN A 329 0.18 -19.64 -8.94
CA ASN A 329 0.42 -20.98 -9.48
C ASN A 329 -0.21 -21.21 -10.87
N VAL A 330 -0.32 -20.13 -11.65
CA VAL A 330 -0.63 -20.18 -13.07
C VAL A 330 0.62 -20.65 -13.80
N GLN A 331 0.56 -21.77 -14.50
CA GLN A 331 1.72 -22.34 -15.18
C GLN A 331 1.76 -21.90 -16.65
N LEU A 332 2.92 -21.41 -17.09
CA LEU A 332 3.14 -21.06 -18.49
C LEU A 332 3.21 -22.31 -19.36
N THR A 333 2.41 -22.32 -20.42
CA THR A 333 2.32 -23.45 -21.35
C THR A 333 2.87 -23.11 -22.73
N GLN A 334 2.86 -21.84 -23.11
CA GLN A 334 3.42 -21.33 -24.36
C GLN A 334 4.01 -19.93 -24.10
N THR A 335 5.06 -19.61 -24.83
CA THR A 335 5.71 -18.29 -24.81
C THR A 335 5.96 -17.83 -26.25
N ASP A 336 6.04 -16.52 -26.47
CA ASP A 336 6.28 -15.91 -27.79
C ASP A 336 5.27 -16.36 -28.86
N ILE A 337 3.98 -16.26 -28.52
CA ILE A 337 2.87 -16.57 -29.42
C ILE A 337 2.08 -15.33 -29.79
N GLY A 338 1.54 -15.34 -31.02
CA GLY A 338 0.66 -14.30 -31.51
C GLY A 338 -0.80 -14.58 -31.16
N VAL A 339 -1.51 -13.58 -30.63
CA VAL A 339 -2.94 -13.71 -30.28
C VAL A 339 -3.74 -12.51 -30.76
N GLY A 340 -4.92 -12.79 -31.33
CA GLY A 340 -5.94 -11.79 -31.55
C GLY A 340 -6.79 -11.65 -30.29
N GLY A 341 -7.10 -10.43 -29.88
CA GLY A 341 -7.86 -10.21 -28.65
C GLY A 341 -8.84 -9.06 -28.73
N VAL A 342 -9.26 -8.58 -27.55
CA VAL A 342 -10.27 -7.52 -27.40
C VAL A 342 -9.86 -6.29 -28.23
N GLY A 343 -10.83 -5.65 -28.87
CA GLY A 343 -10.61 -4.47 -29.72
C GLY A 343 -10.05 -4.76 -31.12
N GLY A 344 -9.81 -6.03 -31.48
CA GLY A 344 -9.27 -6.41 -32.78
C GLY A 344 -7.76 -6.24 -32.91
N TYR A 345 -7.06 -5.93 -31.82
CA TYR A 345 -5.60 -5.82 -31.79
C TYR A 345 -4.96 -7.20 -31.97
N TRP A 346 -4.00 -7.28 -32.90
CA TRP A 346 -3.10 -8.43 -33.03
C TRP A 346 -1.86 -8.18 -32.17
N ARG A 347 -1.60 -9.09 -31.24
CA ARG A 347 -0.46 -9.02 -30.31
C ARG A 347 0.54 -10.09 -30.73
N PRO A 348 1.66 -9.75 -31.39
CA PRO A 348 2.58 -10.74 -31.94
C PRO A 348 3.39 -11.47 -30.86
N HIS A 349 3.58 -10.86 -29.69
CA HIS A 349 4.44 -11.37 -28.61
C HIS A 349 3.67 -11.46 -27.30
N THR A 350 3.07 -12.63 -27.04
CA THR A 350 2.38 -12.94 -25.79
C THR A 350 2.80 -14.28 -25.23
N ASP A 351 2.65 -14.44 -23.92
CA ASP A 351 2.78 -15.72 -23.22
C ASP A 351 1.40 -16.18 -22.74
N LEU A 352 1.21 -17.50 -22.67
CA LEU A 352 -0.04 -18.13 -22.24
C LEU A 352 0.19 -19.00 -21.00
N GLY A 353 -0.49 -18.62 -19.92
CA GLY A 353 -0.55 -19.38 -18.68
C GLY A 353 -1.91 -19.98 -18.41
N PHE A 354 -1.95 -21.11 -17.71
CA PHE A 354 -3.19 -21.73 -17.23
C PHE A 354 -3.16 -21.99 -15.73
N ALA A 355 -4.30 -21.79 -15.08
CA ALA A 355 -4.56 -22.26 -13.73
C ALA A 355 -4.32 -23.78 -13.66
N THR A 356 -3.70 -24.22 -12.57
CA THR A 356 -3.34 -25.61 -12.31
C THR A 356 -4.08 -26.15 -11.11
N SER A 357 -3.85 -27.42 -10.75
CA SER A 357 -4.31 -27.98 -9.47
C SER A 357 -3.72 -27.28 -8.24
N TYR A 358 -2.68 -26.47 -8.41
CA TYR A 358 -2.08 -25.67 -7.33
C TYR A 358 -2.65 -24.25 -7.25
N THR A 359 -3.48 -23.84 -8.21
CA THR A 359 -4.20 -22.56 -8.20
C THR A 359 -5.45 -22.72 -7.31
N PRO A 360 -5.52 -22.11 -6.12
CA PRO A 360 -6.50 -22.47 -5.09
C PRO A 360 -7.98 -22.29 -5.50
N ASP A 361 -8.24 -21.28 -6.33
CA ASP A 361 -9.55 -20.93 -6.87
C ASP A 361 -9.81 -21.52 -8.27
N GLY A 362 -8.79 -22.12 -8.90
CA GLY A 362 -8.87 -22.72 -10.23
C GLY A 362 -9.04 -21.70 -11.37
N ILE A 363 -8.82 -20.41 -11.12
CA ILE A 363 -8.90 -19.36 -12.14
C ILE A 363 -7.56 -18.66 -12.30
N ALA A 364 -7.27 -18.18 -13.50
CA ALA A 364 -6.05 -17.41 -13.80
C ALA A 364 -6.34 -15.91 -13.88
N ALA A 365 -7.58 -15.52 -14.19
CA ALA A 365 -8.03 -14.13 -14.24
C ALA A 365 -9.54 -14.08 -14.43
N ALA A 366 -10.12 -12.90 -14.25
CA ALA A 366 -11.48 -12.54 -14.60
C ALA A 366 -11.52 -11.39 -15.61
N ASN A 367 -12.68 -11.21 -16.23
CA ASN A 367 -12.98 -10.03 -17.03
C ASN A 367 -12.77 -8.75 -16.20
N GLY A 368 -12.01 -7.78 -16.71
CA GLY A 368 -11.68 -6.54 -15.96
C GLY A 368 -10.27 -6.52 -15.39
N ASP A 369 -9.56 -7.65 -15.40
CA ASP A 369 -8.15 -7.71 -14.99
C ASP A 369 -7.18 -7.21 -16.06
N SER A 370 -7.69 -6.86 -17.24
CA SER A 370 -6.91 -6.27 -18.33
C SER A 370 -6.02 -5.13 -17.85
N GLY A 371 -4.75 -5.16 -18.23
CA GLY A 371 -3.74 -4.20 -17.80
C GLY A 371 -3.06 -4.55 -16.47
N GLY A 372 -3.57 -5.56 -15.75
CA GLY A 372 -3.02 -5.98 -14.47
C GLY A 372 -1.66 -6.65 -14.60
N PRO A 373 -0.81 -6.60 -13.56
CA PRO A 373 0.52 -7.16 -13.62
C PRO A 373 0.48 -8.70 -13.52
N VAL A 374 1.42 -9.32 -14.20
CA VAL A 374 1.83 -10.71 -14.01
C VAL A 374 3.21 -10.67 -13.37
N PHE A 375 3.41 -11.42 -12.30
CA PHE A 375 4.62 -11.35 -11.48
C PHE A 375 4.99 -12.72 -10.92
N VAL A 376 6.18 -12.82 -10.32
CA VAL A 376 6.55 -13.94 -9.45
C VAL A 376 7.05 -13.41 -8.13
N GLY A 377 6.56 -13.98 -7.03
CA GLY A 377 7.07 -13.69 -5.70
C GLY A 377 8.55 -14.07 -5.56
N ARG A 378 9.33 -13.18 -4.96
CA ARG A 378 10.75 -13.32 -4.64
C ARG A 378 10.96 -13.12 -3.14
N ASN A 379 12.15 -13.48 -2.66
CA ASN A 379 12.57 -13.23 -1.28
C ASN A 379 11.54 -13.75 -0.24
N ASN A 380 11.08 -15.00 -0.39
CA ASN A 380 10.01 -15.57 0.43
C ASN A 380 8.70 -14.76 0.37
N TYR A 381 8.33 -14.29 -0.83
CA TYR A 381 7.12 -13.50 -1.12
C TYR A 381 7.09 -12.11 -0.48
N THR A 382 8.24 -11.56 -0.08
CA THR A 382 8.30 -10.18 0.42
C THR A 382 8.50 -9.15 -0.68
N THR A 383 8.86 -9.57 -1.90
CA THR A 383 8.99 -8.69 -3.08
C THR A 383 8.44 -9.40 -4.32
N ASP A 384 8.11 -8.64 -5.36
CA ASP A 384 7.62 -9.17 -6.63
C ASP A 384 8.59 -8.85 -7.79
N GLU A 385 8.77 -9.82 -8.68
CA GLU A 385 9.49 -9.64 -9.94
C GLU A 385 8.50 -9.60 -11.10
N ALA A 386 8.50 -8.52 -11.87
CA ALA A 386 7.60 -8.29 -12.99
C ALA A 386 7.84 -9.31 -14.13
N ARG A 387 6.74 -9.85 -14.68
CA ARG A 387 6.74 -10.81 -15.79
C ARG A 387 5.98 -10.33 -17.02
N GLY A 388 4.93 -9.54 -16.84
CA GLY A 388 4.17 -9.00 -17.98
C GLY A 388 2.84 -8.36 -17.61
N THR A 389 2.08 -7.98 -18.63
CA THR A 389 0.81 -7.25 -18.49
C THR A 389 -0.34 -8.06 -19.09
N ILE A 390 -1.40 -8.31 -18.32
CA ILE A 390 -2.58 -9.08 -18.76
C ILE A 390 -3.24 -8.38 -19.96
N THR A 391 -3.44 -9.13 -21.04
CA THR A 391 -3.88 -8.56 -22.33
C THR A 391 -5.13 -9.24 -22.90
N ALA A 392 -5.27 -10.55 -22.70
CA ALA A 392 -6.43 -11.32 -23.13
C ALA A 392 -6.62 -12.54 -22.23
N LEU A 393 -7.76 -13.22 -22.36
CA LEU A 393 -8.14 -14.31 -21.47
C LEU A 393 -8.53 -15.55 -22.29
N ASP A 394 -8.36 -16.74 -21.70
CA ASP A 394 -8.62 -18.03 -22.36
C ASP A 394 -9.37 -19.02 -21.46
N ARG A 395 -10.08 -19.97 -22.09
CA ARG A 395 -10.74 -21.10 -21.43
C ARG A 395 -11.68 -20.69 -20.28
N THR A 396 -12.92 -20.38 -20.65
CA THR A 396 -13.99 -20.09 -19.68
C THR A 396 -14.22 -21.23 -18.70
N VAL A 397 -14.32 -20.86 -17.42
CA VAL A 397 -14.71 -21.75 -16.32
C VAL A 397 -15.82 -21.10 -15.50
N THR A 398 -16.46 -21.91 -14.66
CA THR A 398 -17.41 -21.39 -13.67
C THR A 398 -16.64 -20.62 -12.62
N CYS A 399 -17.04 -19.36 -12.37
CA CYS A 399 -16.49 -18.58 -11.26
C CYS A 399 -16.72 -19.33 -9.94
N PRO A 400 -15.68 -19.47 -9.09
CA PRO A 400 -15.81 -20.04 -7.76
C PRO A 400 -16.87 -19.31 -6.94
N SER A 401 -17.59 -20.01 -6.07
CA SER A 401 -18.65 -19.39 -5.25
C SER A 401 -18.13 -18.35 -4.26
N ASN A 402 -16.86 -18.45 -3.90
CA ASN A 402 -16.14 -17.51 -3.04
C ASN A 402 -15.36 -16.45 -3.82
N GLU A 403 -15.43 -16.47 -5.16
CA GLU A 403 -14.80 -15.45 -5.99
C GLU A 403 -15.53 -14.13 -5.80
N GLN A 404 -14.77 -13.09 -5.49
CA GLN A 404 -15.30 -11.77 -5.19
C GLN A 404 -14.71 -10.79 -6.18
N VAL A 405 -15.54 -10.36 -7.15
CA VAL A 405 -15.10 -9.35 -8.12
C VAL A 405 -15.67 -7.97 -7.83
N LEU A 406 -14.89 -6.92 -8.10
CA LEU A 406 -15.26 -5.53 -7.80
C LEU A 406 -16.51 -5.05 -8.55
N ASP A 407 -16.75 -5.57 -9.75
CA ASP A 407 -17.82 -5.13 -10.63
C ASP A 407 -19.03 -6.08 -10.67
N ALA A 408 -19.14 -6.99 -9.69
CA ALA A 408 -20.22 -7.99 -9.62
C ALA A 408 -21.63 -7.37 -9.61
N GLY A 409 -21.77 -6.13 -9.15
CA GLY A 409 -23.04 -5.37 -9.17
C GLY A 409 -23.36 -4.72 -10.52
N VAL A 410 -22.41 -4.69 -11.46
CA VAL A 410 -22.54 -4.06 -12.78
C VAL A 410 -22.73 -5.11 -13.88
N ARG A 411 -22.00 -6.23 -13.79
CA ARG A 411 -22.10 -7.33 -14.75
C ARG A 411 -21.84 -8.68 -14.09
N THR A 412 -22.31 -9.74 -14.75
CA THR A 412 -22.00 -11.11 -14.31
C THR A 412 -20.50 -11.37 -14.43
N PRO A 413 -19.84 -11.85 -13.36
CA PRO A 413 -18.42 -12.20 -13.39
C PRO A 413 -18.16 -13.29 -14.43
N TRP A 414 -17.07 -13.14 -15.17
CA TRP A 414 -16.61 -14.09 -16.17
C TRP A 414 -15.18 -14.49 -15.83
N CYS A 415 -15.01 -15.73 -15.36
CA CYS A 415 -13.75 -16.26 -14.89
C CYS A 415 -13.13 -17.21 -15.90
N LEU A 416 -11.81 -17.13 -16.01
CA LEU A 416 -11.03 -17.79 -17.03
C LEU A 416 -9.90 -18.57 -16.37
N ALA A 417 -9.70 -19.81 -16.81
CA ALA A 417 -8.62 -20.63 -16.30
C ALA A 417 -7.33 -20.49 -17.14
N GLY A 418 -7.33 -19.64 -18.16
CA GLY A 418 -6.16 -19.28 -18.95
C GLY A 418 -6.05 -17.77 -19.15
N VAL A 419 -4.83 -17.27 -19.28
CA VAL A 419 -4.51 -15.85 -19.40
C VAL A 419 -3.38 -15.66 -20.40
N TYR A 420 -3.59 -14.70 -21.32
CA TYR A 420 -2.53 -14.17 -22.16
C TYR A 420 -2.03 -12.87 -21.54
N TYR A 421 -0.71 -12.71 -21.54
CA TYR A 421 -0.08 -11.46 -21.12
C TYR A 421 1.11 -11.13 -22.02
N VAL A 422 1.41 -9.85 -22.15
CA VAL A 422 2.56 -9.35 -22.92
C VAL A 422 3.78 -9.34 -21.99
N PRO A 423 4.90 -9.98 -22.35
CA PRO A 423 6.09 -10.02 -21.49
C PRO A 423 6.61 -8.62 -21.18
N ILE A 424 6.95 -8.36 -19.92
CA ILE A 424 7.37 -7.01 -19.49
C ILE A 424 8.65 -6.56 -20.23
N GLY A 425 9.57 -7.49 -20.52
CA GLY A 425 10.78 -7.20 -21.29
C GLY A 425 10.48 -6.69 -22.71
N GLN A 426 9.43 -7.20 -23.35
CA GLN A 426 8.98 -6.75 -24.67
C GLN A 426 8.52 -5.29 -24.58
N THR A 427 7.61 -5.00 -23.64
CA THR A 427 7.08 -3.65 -23.41
C THR A 427 8.17 -2.64 -23.08
N LEU A 428 9.10 -2.98 -22.18
CA LEU A 428 10.19 -2.07 -21.81
C LEU A 428 11.10 -1.78 -23.01
N SER A 429 11.38 -2.79 -23.82
CA SER A 429 12.20 -2.67 -25.04
C SER A 429 11.53 -1.78 -26.07
N ASP A 430 10.30 -2.10 -26.47
CA ASP A 430 9.61 -1.43 -27.58
C ASP A 430 9.22 0.01 -27.23
N MET A 431 8.89 0.27 -25.97
CA MET A 431 8.53 1.61 -25.50
C MET A 431 9.75 2.45 -25.09
N GLY A 432 10.93 1.85 -24.94
CA GLY A 432 12.10 2.53 -24.38
C GLY A 432 11.87 3.00 -22.94
N TRP A 433 11.07 2.24 -22.18
CA TRP A 433 10.74 2.53 -20.79
C TRP A 433 11.63 1.73 -19.84
N THR A 434 11.81 2.26 -18.63
CA THR A 434 12.47 1.55 -17.53
C THR A 434 11.47 1.24 -16.43
N LEU A 435 11.51 0.04 -15.88
CA LEU A 435 10.68 -0.34 -14.74
C LEU A 435 11.10 0.45 -13.48
N VAL A 436 10.12 1.02 -12.77
CA VAL A 436 10.36 1.62 -11.45
C VAL A 436 10.38 0.51 -10.40
N THR A 437 11.45 0.43 -9.62
CA THR A 437 11.69 -0.60 -8.59
C THR A 437 11.88 0.05 -7.21
N GLN A 438 11.95 -0.76 -6.14
CA GLN A 438 12.18 -0.34 -4.76
C GLN A 438 13.46 -0.91 -4.17
#